data_AF-A0A6G2W080-F1
#
_entry.id   AF-A0A6G2W080-F1
#
_cell.length_a   1.000
_cell.length_b   1.000
_cell.length_c   1.000
_cell.angle_alpha   90.00
_cell.angle_beta   90.00
_cell.angle_gamma   90.00
#
_symmetry.space_group_name_H-M   'P 1'
#
loop_
_entity.id
_entity.type
_entity.pdbx_description
1 polymer ?
#
loop_
_entity_poly.entity_id
_entity_poly.type
_entity_poly.pdbx_seq_one_letter_code
_entity_poly.pdbx_strand_id
1 'polypeptide(L)'
;MTTVHEHTATIRFTDLSVWAASTTESAHGDLTVGGVPLAELADRFGTPDYVLDEAEVRDRCRTYRGAFPDAEVLYAAQRFLCRAMAHWMDEEGLGLGVCSTGELELAVATGFPPERIGLHGNAKSPRELDAALRLGVGRIVIDITLSQSVTIPAGCKATLTFYLLHIDTAETTTSTRYDKLTVTAGSTTLATYSNLNHNSGYAQTTFDLSSFAGQTVALKFNGVEDSSPQTSFVVDDTALTTG
;
A
#
# COMPACT_ATOMS: atom_id res chain seq x y z
N MET A 1 5.98 45.36 47.80
CA MET A 1 6.88 44.21 47.54
C MET A 1 5.98 42.99 47.49
N THR A 2 5.48 42.65 46.31
CA THR A 2 4.50 41.56 46.14
C THR A 2 5.29 40.34 45.71
N THR A 3 5.43 39.37 46.62
CA THR A 3 6.08 38.10 46.36
C THR A 3 5.11 37.25 45.54
N VAL A 4 5.37 37.12 44.24
CA VAL A 4 4.67 36.14 43.38
C VAL A 4 5.21 34.76 43.78
N HIS A 5 4.37 33.95 44.42
CA HIS A 5 4.65 32.52 44.56
C HIS A 5 4.23 31.86 43.25
N GLU A 6 5.18 31.58 42.37
CA GLU A 6 4.97 30.62 41.29
C GLU A 6 4.79 29.24 41.93
N HIS A 7 3.55 28.77 41.98
CA HIS A 7 3.29 27.35 42.18
C HIS A 7 3.70 26.65 40.89
N THR A 8 4.92 26.12 40.82
CA THR A 8 5.28 25.08 39.86
C THR A 8 4.49 23.82 40.27
N ALA A 9 3.25 23.71 39.81
CA ALA A 9 2.52 22.47 39.93
C ALA A 9 3.28 21.43 39.08
N THR A 10 3.95 20.48 39.74
CA THR A 10 4.46 19.29 39.06
C THR A 10 3.25 18.54 38.52
N ILE A 11 2.98 18.68 37.22
CA ILE A 11 1.98 17.87 36.53
C ILE A 11 2.57 16.46 36.50
N ARG A 12 2.09 15.59 37.39
CA ARG A 12 2.41 14.16 37.33
C ARG A 12 1.55 13.51 36.27
N PHE A 13 2.16 12.77 35.36
CA PHE A 13 1.43 12.03 34.34
C PHE A 13 0.97 10.72 34.95
N THR A 14 -0.22 10.73 35.56
CA THR A 14 -0.75 9.56 36.28
C THR A 14 -1.25 8.45 35.34
N ASP A 15 -1.45 8.76 34.07
CA ASP A 15 -1.87 7.80 33.04
C ASP A 15 -1.01 7.99 31.79
N LEU A 16 -0.17 6.99 31.51
CA LEU A 16 0.72 6.96 30.34
C LEU A 16 0.21 5.97 29.28
N SER A 17 -1.01 5.45 29.39
CA SER A 17 -1.55 4.42 28.49
C SER A 17 -1.68 4.84 27.02
N VAL A 18 -1.75 6.15 26.76
CA VAL A 18 -1.80 6.74 25.42
C VAL A 18 -0.43 7.13 24.86
N TRP A 19 0.60 7.10 25.70
CA TRP A 19 1.98 7.43 25.31
C TRP A 19 2.67 6.20 24.72
N ALA A 20 3.84 6.42 24.12
CA ALA A 20 4.67 5.32 23.67
C ALA A 20 4.98 4.38 24.83
N ALA A 21 5.06 3.08 24.57
CA ALA A 21 5.14 2.04 25.61
C ALA A 21 6.36 2.20 26.53
N SER A 22 7.48 2.73 26.02
CA SER A 22 8.68 3.00 26.81
C SER A 22 8.66 4.34 27.57
N THR A 23 7.53 5.07 27.54
CA THR A 23 7.43 6.38 28.19
C THR A 23 7.44 6.21 29.71
N THR A 24 8.35 6.91 30.37
CA THR A 24 8.42 6.96 31.84
C THR A 24 8.62 8.38 32.34
N GLU A 25 8.14 8.65 33.56
CA GLU A 25 8.43 9.90 34.27
C GLU A 25 9.72 9.73 35.08
N SER A 26 10.68 10.63 34.87
CA SER A 26 11.92 10.68 35.64
C SER A 26 11.70 11.18 37.07
N ALA A 27 12.69 11.01 37.94
CA ALA A 27 12.63 11.50 39.33
C ALA A 27 12.44 13.03 39.45
N HIS A 28 12.73 13.78 38.39
CA HIS A 28 12.60 15.24 38.33
C HIS A 28 11.28 15.71 37.68
N GLY A 29 10.41 14.79 37.25
CA GLY A 29 9.13 15.10 36.61
C GLY A 29 9.19 15.22 35.08
N ASP A 30 10.38 15.04 34.48
CA ASP A 30 10.54 15.06 33.03
C ASP A 30 10.15 13.71 32.41
N LEU A 31 9.51 13.75 31.23
CA LEU A 31 9.18 12.56 30.46
C LEU A 31 10.39 12.07 29.67
N THR A 32 10.59 10.75 29.65
CA THR A 32 11.58 10.07 28.84
C THR A 32 10.90 9.08 27.90
N VAL A 33 11.36 8.96 26.65
CA VAL A 33 10.94 7.93 25.69
C VAL A 33 12.17 7.13 25.28
N GLY A 34 12.10 5.80 25.32
CA GLY A 34 13.26 4.94 25.08
C GLY A 34 14.43 5.18 26.05
N GLY A 35 14.14 5.71 27.24
CA GLY A 35 15.13 6.14 28.22
C GLY A 35 15.80 7.50 27.95
N VAL A 36 15.39 8.22 26.89
CA VAL A 36 15.93 9.54 26.54
C VAL A 36 14.98 10.66 27.01
N PRO A 37 15.43 11.66 27.77
CA PRO A 37 14.59 12.79 28.17
C PRO A 37 14.09 13.60 26.97
N LEU A 38 12.78 13.89 26.93
CA LEU A 38 12.19 14.71 25.86
C LEU A 38 12.75 16.14 25.85
N ALA A 39 13.14 16.67 27.01
CA ALA A 39 13.82 17.97 27.11
C ALA A 39 15.17 17.97 26.39
N GLU A 40 15.95 16.87 26.49
CA GLU A 40 17.22 16.74 25.76
C GLU A 40 16.98 16.74 24.24
N LEU A 41 15.95 16.04 23.77
CA LEU A 41 15.58 16.02 22.36
C LEU A 41 15.17 17.40 21.86
N ALA A 42 14.35 18.12 22.63
CA ALA A 42 13.93 19.49 22.32
C ALA A 42 15.13 20.45 22.25
N ASP A 43 16.10 20.33 23.16
CA ASP A 43 17.31 21.16 23.16
C ASP A 43 18.23 20.84 21.97
N ARG A 44 18.34 19.56 21.58
CA ARG A 44 19.21 19.13 20.47
C ARG A 44 18.63 19.39 19.09
N PHE A 45 17.33 19.15 18.90
CA PHE A 45 16.69 19.13 17.59
C PHE A 45 15.71 20.28 17.38
N GLY A 46 15.41 21.05 18.43
CA GLY A 46 14.45 22.14 18.40
C GLY A 46 13.00 21.67 18.48
N THR A 47 12.07 22.61 18.44
CA THR A 47 10.62 22.33 18.49
C THR A 47 9.87 23.08 17.39
N PRO A 48 8.81 22.50 16.79
CA PRO A 48 8.25 21.17 17.09
C PRO A 48 9.09 20.01 16.53
N ASP A 49 9.11 18.87 17.23
CA ASP A 49 9.78 17.63 16.81
C ASP A 49 8.86 16.42 16.98
N TYR A 50 9.10 15.37 16.19
CA TYR A 50 8.39 14.09 16.22
C TYR A 50 9.33 12.98 16.69
N VAL A 51 9.04 12.43 17.86
CA VAL A 51 9.80 11.32 18.45
C VAL A 51 9.05 10.01 18.23
N LEU A 52 9.72 9.03 17.62
CA LEU A 52 9.19 7.69 17.40
C LEU A 52 9.94 6.69 18.28
N ASP A 53 9.20 5.90 19.05
CA ASP A 53 9.76 4.76 19.77
C ASP A 53 9.93 3.56 18.82
N GLU A 54 11.17 3.35 18.37
CA GLU A 54 11.52 2.25 17.46
C GLU A 54 11.14 0.87 18.03
N ALA A 55 11.37 0.66 19.33
CA ALA A 55 11.10 -0.63 19.96
C ALA A 55 9.61 -0.95 19.90
N GLU A 56 8.76 0.04 20.16
CA GLU A 56 7.31 -0.10 20.04
C GLU A 56 6.85 -0.32 18.60
N VAL A 57 7.39 0.43 17.63
CA VAL A 57 7.05 0.24 16.21
C VAL A 57 7.32 -1.21 15.80
N ARG A 58 8.51 -1.73 16.13
CA ARG A 58 8.90 -3.10 15.82
C ARG A 58 8.05 -4.13 16.57
N ASP A 59 7.68 -3.85 17.82
CA ASP A 59 6.83 -4.76 18.60
C ASP A 59 5.42 -4.89 18.02
N ARG A 60 4.86 -3.77 17.54
CA ARG A 60 3.59 -3.78 16.81
C ARG A 60 3.71 -4.57 15.51
N CYS A 61 4.80 -4.42 14.75
CA CYS A 61 5.07 -5.21 13.56
C CYS A 61 5.05 -6.73 13.84
N ARG A 62 5.76 -7.17 14.88
CA ARG A 62 5.77 -8.58 15.31
C ARG A 62 4.40 -9.05 15.78
N THR A 63 3.67 -8.20 16.50
CA THR A 63 2.31 -8.50 16.96
C THR A 63 1.37 -8.78 15.78
N TYR A 64 1.36 -7.91 14.76
CA TYR A 64 0.52 -8.12 13.58
C TYR A 64 0.94 -9.36 12.78
N ARG A 65 2.25 -9.58 12.59
CA ARG A 65 2.73 -10.80 11.93
C ARG A 65 2.35 -12.08 12.68
N GLY A 66 2.43 -12.06 14.02
CA GLY A 66 2.04 -13.19 14.85
C GLY A 66 0.54 -13.47 14.83
N ALA A 67 -0.28 -12.42 14.73
CA ALA A 67 -1.74 -12.54 14.64
C ALA A 67 -2.22 -13.06 13.28
N PHE A 68 -1.47 -12.80 12.20
CA PHE A 68 -1.83 -13.17 10.83
C PHE A 68 -0.69 -13.95 10.14
N PRO A 69 -0.38 -15.18 10.57
CA PRO A 69 0.78 -15.93 10.08
C PRO A 69 0.68 -16.32 8.60
N ASP A 70 -0.54 -16.46 8.08
CA ASP A 70 -0.81 -16.89 6.71
C ASP A 70 -1.08 -15.71 5.75
N ALA A 71 -1.09 -14.47 6.26
CA ALA A 71 -1.38 -13.28 5.46
C ALA A 71 -0.15 -12.38 5.35
N GLU A 72 -0.06 -11.67 4.23
CA GLU A 72 0.92 -10.61 4.10
C GLU A 72 0.43 -9.33 4.78
N VAL A 73 1.22 -8.84 5.73
CA VAL A 73 0.92 -7.60 6.44
C VAL A 73 1.64 -6.45 5.76
N LEU A 74 0.87 -5.51 5.19
CA LEU A 74 1.38 -4.29 4.58
C LEU A 74 1.26 -3.10 5.54
N TYR A 75 2.36 -2.41 5.79
CA TYR A 75 2.32 -1.12 6.48
C TYR A 75 1.85 -0.02 5.52
N ALA A 76 0.81 0.72 5.89
CA ALA A 76 0.27 1.81 5.08
C ALA A 76 1.18 3.05 5.14
N ALA A 77 1.97 3.28 4.10
CA ALA A 77 2.93 4.39 3.98
C ALA A 77 2.27 5.78 4.14
N GLN A 78 1.00 5.90 3.76
CA GLN A 78 0.21 7.12 3.89
C GLN A 78 0.09 7.62 5.35
N ARG A 79 0.29 6.73 6.34
CA ARG A 79 0.29 7.13 7.75
C ARG A 79 1.51 7.95 8.11
N PHE A 80 2.69 7.47 7.72
CA PHE A 80 3.96 8.16 7.85
C PHE A 80 5.05 7.32 7.16
N LEU A 81 5.80 7.90 6.21
CA LEU A 81 6.91 7.20 5.57
C LEU A 81 8.18 8.05 5.61
N CYS A 82 9.24 7.46 6.13
CA CYS A 82 10.60 7.98 6.10
C CYS A 82 11.58 6.82 5.90
N ARG A 83 12.87 7.12 5.73
CA ARG A 83 13.89 6.08 5.51
C ARG A 83 13.97 5.06 6.66
N ALA A 84 13.86 5.54 7.91
CA ALA A 84 13.88 4.67 9.08
C ALA A 84 12.69 3.71 9.09
N MET A 85 11.47 4.22 8.85
CA MET A 85 10.27 3.38 8.76
C MET A 85 10.39 2.32 7.68
N ALA A 86 10.87 2.68 6.48
CA ALA A 86 11.06 1.70 5.40
C ALA A 86 12.03 0.58 5.81
N HIS A 87 13.16 0.91 6.44
CA HIS A 87 14.11 -0.08 6.94
C HIS A 87 13.51 -0.97 8.05
N TRP A 88 12.81 -0.38 9.02
CA TRP A 88 12.18 -1.15 10.09
C TRP A 88 11.13 -2.12 9.56
N MET A 89 10.29 -1.69 8.60
CA MET A 89 9.31 -2.58 7.98
C MET A 89 10.00 -3.71 7.21
N ASP A 90 11.11 -3.43 6.53
CA ASP A 90 11.86 -4.46 5.81
C ASP A 90 12.42 -5.51 6.77
N GLU A 91 13.14 -5.07 7.81
CA GLU A 91 13.78 -5.92 8.82
C GLU A 91 12.79 -6.76 9.63
N GLU A 92 11.62 -6.20 10.00
CA GLU A 92 10.56 -6.95 10.67
C GLU A 92 9.76 -7.83 9.68
N GLY A 93 10.07 -7.77 8.39
CA GLY A 93 9.48 -8.64 7.37
C GLY A 93 8.05 -8.27 6.96
N LEU A 94 7.65 -7.00 7.09
CA LEU A 94 6.35 -6.50 6.60
C LEU A 94 6.48 -6.00 5.16
N GLY A 95 5.40 -5.99 4.39
CA GLY A 95 5.37 -5.26 3.12
C GLY A 95 5.01 -3.78 3.31
N LEU A 96 5.03 -3.01 2.23
CA LEU A 96 4.64 -1.60 2.21
C LEU A 96 3.45 -1.36 1.29
N GLY A 97 2.39 -0.76 1.83
CA GLY A 97 1.27 -0.23 1.05
C GLY A 97 1.51 1.24 0.72
N VAL A 98 1.82 1.54 -0.54
CA VAL A 98 2.07 2.90 -1.05
C VAL A 98 0.88 3.38 -1.88
N CYS A 99 0.57 4.68 -1.85
CA CYS A 99 -0.56 5.26 -2.57
C CYS A 99 -0.14 6.27 -3.64
N SER A 100 1.15 6.57 -3.76
CA SER A 100 1.68 7.60 -4.65
C SER A 100 3.07 7.25 -5.19
N THR A 101 3.42 7.86 -6.33
CA THR A 101 4.78 7.77 -6.88
C THR A 101 5.85 8.23 -5.90
N GLY A 102 5.61 9.26 -5.10
CA GLY A 102 6.60 9.77 -4.15
C GLY A 102 6.94 8.77 -3.04
N GLU A 103 5.95 8.04 -2.54
CA GLU A 103 6.16 6.98 -1.55
C GLU A 103 6.88 5.77 -2.17
N LEU A 104 6.49 5.40 -3.39
CA LEU A 104 7.16 4.33 -4.14
C LEU A 104 8.64 4.65 -4.41
N GLU A 105 8.93 5.86 -4.87
CA GLU A 105 10.30 6.33 -5.11
C GLU A 105 11.11 6.36 -3.82
N LEU A 106 10.53 6.82 -2.70
CA LEU A 106 11.19 6.80 -1.40
C LEU A 106 11.51 5.37 -0.95
N ALA A 107 10.56 4.45 -1.04
CA ALA A 107 10.75 3.04 -0.67
C ALA A 107 11.86 2.37 -1.49
N VAL A 108 11.84 2.54 -2.81
CA VAL A 108 12.87 1.99 -3.69
C VAL A 108 14.23 2.67 -3.44
N ALA A 109 14.27 3.99 -3.22
CA ALA A 109 15.51 4.70 -2.93
C ALA A 109 16.12 4.32 -1.56
N THR A 110 15.33 3.71 -0.68
CA THR A 110 15.80 3.11 0.59
C THR A 110 16.24 1.65 0.44
N GLY A 111 16.09 1.06 -0.75
CA GLY A 111 16.43 -0.34 -1.02
C GLY A 111 15.36 -1.34 -0.57
N PHE A 112 14.13 -0.88 -0.29
CA PHE A 112 13.04 -1.76 0.09
C PHE A 112 12.68 -2.69 -1.09
N PRO A 113 12.48 -4.01 -0.85
CA PRO A 113 12.17 -4.98 -1.89
C PRO A 113 10.84 -4.65 -2.60
N PRO A 114 10.86 -4.27 -3.89
CA PRO A 114 9.67 -3.81 -4.60
C PRO A 114 8.59 -4.89 -4.74
N GLU A 115 8.97 -6.17 -4.73
CA GLU A 115 8.05 -7.31 -4.73
C GLU A 115 7.17 -7.40 -3.47
N ARG A 116 7.56 -6.72 -2.38
CA ARG A 116 6.80 -6.59 -1.13
C ARG A 116 6.01 -5.28 -1.04
N ILE A 117 5.92 -4.53 -2.14
CA ILE A 117 5.17 -3.28 -2.22
C ILE A 117 3.80 -3.53 -2.87
N GLY A 118 2.75 -3.05 -2.22
CA GLY A 118 1.40 -2.92 -2.77
C GLY A 118 1.11 -1.46 -3.15
N LEU A 119 0.88 -1.19 -4.43
CA LEU A 119 0.48 0.13 -4.93
C LEU A 119 -1.05 0.28 -4.92
N HIS A 120 -1.54 1.07 -3.97
CA HIS A 120 -2.93 1.50 -3.79
C HIS A 120 -3.19 2.85 -4.49
N GLY A 121 -4.44 3.31 -4.43
CA GLY A 121 -4.86 4.63 -4.92
C GLY A 121 -5.88 4.58 -6.05
N ASN A 122 -6.87 5.48 -5.99
CA ASN A 122 -8.03 5.50 -6.88
C ASN A 122 -7.77 6.11 -8.27
N ALA A 123 -6.74 6.93 -8.41
CA ALA A 123 -6.47 7.72 -9.61
C ALA A 123 -5.02 7.57 -10.12
N LYS A 124 -4.53 6.33 -10.23
CA LYS A 124 -3.18 6.04 -10.71
C LYS A 124 -2.99 6.57 -12.13
N SER A 125 -2.04 7.48 -12.33
CA SER A 125 -1.73 7.96 -13.69
C SER A 125 -0.92 6.91 -14.46
N PRO A 126 -0.97 6.89 -15.81
CA PRO A 126 -0.18 5.95 -16.62
C PRO A 126 1.31 5.97 -16.29
N ARG A 127 1.85 7.14 -15.92
CA ARG A 127 3.25 7.30 -15.52
C ARG A 127 3.58 6.56 -14.22
N GLU A 128 2.66 6.49 -13.27
CA GLU A 128 2.85 5.78 -12.00
C GLU A 128 2.85 4.27 -12.23
N LEU A 129 2.01 3.81 -13.17
CA LEU A 129 1.93 2.41 -13.57
C LEU A 129 3.19 1.96 -14.30
N ASP A 130 3.66 2.75 -15.26
CA ASP A 130 4.93 2.48 -15.95
C ASP A 130 6.10 2.46 -14.96
N ALA A 131 6.10 3.35 -13.97
CA ALA A 131 7.09 3.34 -12.91
C ALA A 131 6.99 2.08 -12.03
N ALA A 132 5.80 1.71 -11.59
CA ALA A 132 5.57 0.52 -10.78
C ALA A 132 5.99 -0.78 -11.49
N LEU A 133 5.65 -0.91 -12.78
CA LEU A 133 6.04 -2.05 -13.61
C LEU A 133 7.57 -2.09 -13.82
N ARG A 134 8.19 -0.95 -14.12
CA ARG A 134 9.65 -0.87 -14.29
C ARG A 134 10.40 -1.20 -13.00
N LEU A 135 9.84 -0.81 -11.86
CA LEU A 135 10.44 -1.01 -10.54
C LEU A 135 10.16 -2.41 -9.98
N GLY A 136 9.29 -3.20 -10.61
CA GLY A 136 8.95 -4.56 -10.15
C GLY A 136 8.07 -4.58 -8.90
N VAL A 137 7.12 -3.65 -8.79
CA VAL A 137 6.17 -3.61 -7.68
C VAL A 137 5.35 -4.91 -7.66
N GLY A 138 5.31 -5.56 -6.50
CA GLY A 138 4.67 -6.88 -6.36
C GLY A 138 3.18 -6.89 -6.63
N ARG A 139 2.43 -5.85 -6.18
CA ARG A 139 0.98 -5.78 -6.43
C ARG A 139 0.51 -4.38 -6.78
N ILE A 140 -0.40 -4.28 -7.74
CA ILE A 140 -1.11 -3.04 -8.07
C ILE A 140 -2.60 -3.25 -7.81
N VAL A 141 -3.14 -2.58 -6.80
CA VAL A 141 -4.56 -2.69 -6.43
C VAL A 141 -5.38 -1.77 -7.32
N ILE A 142 -6.36 -2.29 -8.07
CA ILE A 142 -7.14 -1.49 -9.03
C ILE A 142 -8.45 -1.03 -8.37
N ASP A 143 -8.61 0.29 -8.20
CA ASP A 143 -9.79 0.90 -7.58
C ASP A 143 -10.88 1.28 -8.62
N ILE A 144 -10.50 1.88 -9.75
CA ILE A 144 -11.47 2.37 -10.77
C ILE A 144 -10.99 2.07 -12.18
N THR A 145 -9.79 2.50 -12.56
CA THR A 145 -9.30 2.26 -13.92
C THR A 145 -7.78 2.22 -13.95
N LEU A 146 -7.23 1.12 -14.44
CA LEU A 146 -5.85 0.97 -14.86
C LEU A 146 -5.81 1.03 -16.39
N SER A 147 -4.94 1.84 -16.99
CA SER A 147 -4.79 1.85 -18.45
C SER A 147 -3.35 2.12 -18.86
N GLN A 148 -2.82 1.33 -19.79
CA GLN A 148 -1.49 1.49 -20.36
C GLN A 148 -1.55 1.37 -21.88
N SER A 149 -0.91 2.29 -22.60
CA SER A 149 -0.76 2.19 -24.05
C SER A 149 0.46 1.34 -24.39
N VAL A 150 0.26 0.27 -25.16
CA VAL A 150 1.30 -0.66 -25.59
C VAL A 150 1.32 -0.73 -27.11
N THR A 151 2.51 -0.81 -27.70
CA THR A 151 2.66 -0.98 -29.14
C THR A 151 2.97 -2.43 -29.45
N ILE A 152 2.12 -3.06 -30.26
CA ILE A 152 2.31 -4.44 -30.70
C ILE A 152 3.02 -4.40 -32.06
N PRO A 153 4.20 -5.00 -32.22
CA PRO A 153 4.90 -5.03 -33.51
C PRO A 153 4.04 -5.63 -34.63
N ALA A 154 4.29 -5.23 -35.87
CA ALA A 154 3.59 -5.80 -37.01
C ALA A 154 4.05 -7.25 -37.26
N GLY A 155 3.11 -8.14 -37.62
CA GLY A 155 3.41 -9.51 -38.03
C GLY A 155 3.82 -10.46 -36.89
N CYS A 156 3.73 -10.05 -35.63
CA CYS A 156 3.91 -10.94 -34.48
C CYS A 156 2.58 -11.48 -33.96
N LYS A 157 2.66 -12.60 -33.25
CA LYS A 157 1.60 -13.02 -32.34
C LYS A 157 1.75 -12.24 -31.05
N ALA A 158 0.63 -11.78 -30.50
CA ALA A 158 0.60 -11.07 -29.23
C ALA A 158 -0.37 -11.75 -28.27
N THR A 159 0.06 -11.92 -27.03
CA THR A 159 -0.75 -12.59 -26.01
C THR A 159 -0.67 -11.80 -24.71
N LEU A 160 -1.84 -11.39 -24.21
CA LEU A 160 -1.98 -10.81 -22.89
C LEU A 160 -2.27 -11.93 -21.90
N THR A 161 -1.44 -12.04 -20.87
CA THR A 161 -1.67 -12.92 -19.73
C THR A 161 -1.73 -12.11 -18.46
N PHE A 162 -2.56 -12.51 -17.52
CA PHE A 162 -2.53 -12.01 -16.15
C PHE A 162 -3.12 -13.07 -15.23
N TYR A 163 -2.76 -13.04 -13.96
CA TYR A 163 -3.39 -13.86 -12.96
C TYR A 163 -4.44 -13.05 -12.20
N LEU A 164 -5.64 -13.62 -12.09
CA LEU A 164 -6.68 -13.11 -11.20
C LEU A 164 -6.53 -13.86 -9.89
N LEU A 165 -6.07 -13.15 -8.87
CA LEU A 165 -5.75 -13.72 -7.55
C LEU A 165 -7.01 -13.98 -6.73
N HIS A 166 -7.82 -12.93 -6.55
CA HIS A 166 -9.04 -13.00 -5.75
C HIS A 166 -10.06 -12.00 -6.30
N ILE A 167 -11.32 -12.45 -6.35
CA ILE A 167 -12.48 -11.57 -6.43
C ILE A 167 -13.17 -11.70 -5.08
N ASP A 168 -12.76 -10.86 -4.14
CA ASP A 168 -13.25 -10.89 -2.77
C ASP A 168 -14.45 -9.96 -2.66
N THR A 169 -15.64 -10.51 -2.44
CA THR A 169 -16.85 -9.73 -2.32
C THR A 169 -17.49 -9.94 -0.95
N ALA A 170 -17.85 -8.85 -0.29
CA ALA A 170 -18.73 -8.85 0.87
C ALA A 170 -20.22 -8.88 0.45
N GLU A 171 -20.49 -8.87 -0.86
CA GLU A 171 -21.83 -8.98 -1.38
C GLU A 171 -22.38 -10.40 -1.26
N THR A 172 -23.64 -10.52 -0.85
CA THR A 172 -24.31 -11.83 -0.66
C THR A 172 -25.26 -12.19 -1.81
N THR A 173 -25.35 -11.34 -2.83
CA THR A 173 -26.19 -11.60 -4.00
C THR A 173 -25.61 -12.72 -4.86
N THR A 174 -26.50 -13.51 -5.47
CA THR A 174 -26.12 -14.59 -6.40
C THR A 174 -26.54 -14.30 -7.83
N SER A 175 -27.27 -13.21 -8.07
CA SER A 175 -27.85 -12.88 -9.38
C SER A 175 -27.46 -11.51 -9.90
N THR A 176 -27.16 -10.56 -9.02
CA THR A 176 -26.92 -9.17 -9.41
C THR A 176 -25.43 -8.89 -9.53
N ARG A 177 -25.03 -8.25 -10.63
CA ARG A 177 -23.65 -7.82 -10.86
C ARG A 177 -23.51 -6.34 -10.56
N TYR A 178 -23.31 -6.01 -9.29
CA TYR A 178 -23.14 -4.63 -8.84
C TYR A 178 -21.75 -4.14 -9.25
N ASP A 179 -20.73 -4.84 -8.76
CA ASP A 179 -19.35 -4.49 -9.05
C ASP A 179 -18.81 -5.26 -10.27
N LYS A 180 -18.05 -4.56 -11.13
CA LYS A 180 -17.53 -5.14 -12.38
C LYS A 180 -16.11 -4.70 -12.68
N LEU A 181 -15.28 -5.66 -13.09
CA LEU A 181 -13.99 -5.42 -13.72
C LEU A 181 -14.09 -5.72 -15.22
N THR A 182 -13.86 -4.72 -16.07
CA THR A 182 -13.84 -4.90 -17.53
C THR A 182 -12.43 -4.75 -18.09
N VAL A 183 -11.95 -5.74 -18.82
CA VAL A 183 -10.63 -5.73 -19.48
C VAL A 183 -10.83 -5.41 -20.96
N THR A 184 -10.16 -4.39 -21.49
CA THR A 184 -10.27 -3.95 -22.88
C THR A 184 -8.90 -3.75 -23.54
N ALA A 185 -8.83 -3.99 -24.85
CA ALA A 185 -7.73 -3.57 -25.72
C ALA A 185 -8.28 -2.58 -26.76
N GLY A 186 -7.89 -1.31 -26.64
CA GLY A 186 -8.51 -0.22 -27.41
C GLY A 186 -10.01 -0.12 -27.10
N SER A 187 -10.85 -0.26 -28.12
CA SER A 187 -12.32 -0.29 -27.97
C SER A 187 -12.90 -1.70 -27.79
N THR A 188 -12.06 -2.75 -27.86
CA THR A 188 -12.52 -4.14 -27.78
C THR A 188 -12.51 -4.64 -26.35
N THR A 189 -13.64 -5.13 -25.86
CA THR A 189 -13.74 -5.83 -24.57
C THR A 189 -13.22 -7.26 -24.70
N LEU A 190 -12.21 -7.60 -23.91
CA LEU A 190 -11.63 -8.94 -23.81
C LEU A 190 -12.41 -9.80 -22.80
N ALA A 191 -12.72 -9.23 -21.63
CA ALA A 191 -13.51 -9.90 -20.60
C ALA A 191 -14.20 -8.92 -19.63
N THR A 192 -15.22 -9.43 -18.95
CA THR A 192 -15.89 -8.76 -17.84
C THR A 192 -16.08 -9.73 -16.69
N TYR A 193 -15.50 -9.39 -15.54
CA TYR A 193 -15.66 -10.06 -14.26
C TYR A 193 -16.56 -9.23 -13.35
N SER A 194 -17.13 -9.85 -12.32
CA SER A 194 -18.03 -9.20 -11.36
C SER A 194 -17.93 -9.85 -9.98
N ASN A 195 -18.54 -9.24 -8.97
CA ASN A 195 -18.81 -9.83 -7.64
C ASN A 195 -19.30 -11.30 -7.71
N LEU A 196 -20.12 -11.66 -8.70
CA LEU A 196 -20.60 -13.05 -8.87
C LEU A 196 -19.50 -14.05 -9.29
N ASN A 197 -18.34 -13.56 -9.72
CA ASN A 197 -17.18 -14.37 -10.11
C ASN A 197 -16.22 -14.61 -8.94
N HIS A 198 -16.68 -14.50 -7.69
CA HIS A 198 -15.89 -14.79 -6.50
C HIS A 198 -15.13 -16.11 -6.64
N ASN A 199 -13.82 -16.06 -6.42
CA ASN A 199 -12.94 -17.22 -6.48
C ASN A 199 -11.79 -17.05 -5.50
N SER A 200 -11.34 -18.16 -4.93
CA SER A 200 -10.15 -18.21 -4.10
C SER A 200 -8.94 -18.71 -4.91
N GLY A 201 -7.91 -17.88 -5.02
CA GLY A 201 -6.61 -18.25 -5.53
C GLY A 201 -6.37 -17.86 -6.99
N TYR A 202 -5.09 -17.83 -7.37
CA TYR A 202 -4.61 -17.41 -8.68
C TYR A 202 -5.13 -18.28 -9.83
N ALA A 203 -5.92 -17.67 -10.71
CA ALA A 203 -6.30 -18.24 -12.00
C ALA A 203 -5.68 -17.43 -13.14
N GLN A 204 -4.82 -18.08 -13.94
CA GLN A 204 -4.24 -17.44 -15.11
C GLN A 204 -5.30 -17.24 -16.18
N THR A 205 -5.40 -16.01 -16.69
CA THR A 205 -6.21 -15.64 -17.84
C THR A 205 -5.31 -15.31 -19.01
N THR A 206 -5.70 -15.71 -20.22
CA THR A 206 -4.95 -15.49 -21.45
C THR A 206 -5.86 -14.98 -22.56
N PHE A 207 -5.45 -13.92 -23.26
CA PHE A 207 -6.13 -13.36 -24.43
C PHE A 207 -5.18 -13.19 -25.61
N ASP A 208 -5.62 -13.59 -26.80
CA ASP A 208 -4.91 -13.33 -28.05
C ASP A 208 -5.18 -11.88 -28.51
N LEU A 209 -4.11 -11.12 -28.71
CA LEU A 209 -4.12 -9.73 -29.18
C LEU A 209 -3.49 -9.59 -30.57
N SER A 210 -3.23 -10.69 -31.28
CA SER A 210 -2.57 -10.68 -32.59
C SER A 210 -3.35 -9.87 -33.65
N SER A 211 -4.66 -9.67 -33.46
CA SER A 211 -5.47 -8.77 -34.32
C SER A 211 -5.05 -7.29 -34.23
N PHE A 212 -4.35 -6.90 -33.18
CA PHE A 212 -3.83 -5.56 -32.96
C PHE A 212 -2.35 -5.42 -33.38
N ALA A 213 -1.77 -6.43 -34.04
CA ALA A 213 -0.41 -6.37 -34.54
C ALA A 213 -0.20 -5.17 -35.47
N GLY A 214 0.86 -4.40 -35.24
CA GLY A 214 1.18 -3.16 -35.94
C GLY A 214 0.46 -1.92 -35.40
N GLN A 215 -0.29 -2.03 -34.30
CA GLN A 215 -1.02 -0.92 -33.70
C GLN A 215 -0.54 -0.63 -32.29
N THR A 216 -0.72 0.64 -31.87
CA THR A 216 -0.65 1.03 -30.47
C THR A 216 -2.06 0.96 -29.88
N VAL A 217 -2.25 0.14 -28.86
CA VAL A 217 -3.54 -0.07 -28.20
C VAL A 217 -3.44 0.22 -26.70
N ALA A 218 -4.50 0.82 -26.15
CA ALA A 218 -4.62 0.97 -24.71
C ALA A 218 -5.18 -0.32 -24.11
N LEU A 219 -4.37 -1.03 -23.33
CA LEU A 219 -4.85 -2.09 -22.45
C LEU A 219 -5.41 -1.44 -21.19
N LYS A 220 -6.67 -1.71 -20.90
CA LYS A 220 -7.39 -1.09 -19.78
C LYS A 220 -8.12 -2.13 -18.94
N PHE A 221 -7.96 -2.03 -17.63
CA PHE A 221 -8.73 -2.73 -16.62
C PHE A 221 -9.60 -1.71 -15.90
N ASN A 222 -10.91 -1.84 -16.03
CA ASN A 222 -11.88 -0.85 -15.56
C ASN A 222 -12.77 -1.46 -14.48
N GLY A 223 -12.47 -1.17 -13.22
CA GLY A 223 -13.32 -1.44 -12.07
C GLY A 223 -14.45 -0.42 -11.98
N VAL A 224 -15.67 -0.89 -11.74
CA VAL A 224 -16.80 -0.07 -11.34
C VAL A 224 -17.36 -0.73 -10.09
N GLU A 225 -17.25 -0.02 -8.98
CA GLU A 225 -17.84 -0.41 -7.70
C GLU A 225 -19.00 0.53 -7.36
N ASP A 226 -20.03 0.02 -6.67
CA ASP A 226 -21.06 0.86 -6.07
C ASP A 226 -20.71 1.26 -4.62
N SER A 227 -21.65 1.86 -3.89
CA SER A 227 -21.38 2.41 -2.56
C SER A 227 -21.27 1.37 -1.44
N SER A 228 -21.74 0.13 -1.63
CA SER A 228 -21.73 -0.97 -0.64
C SER A 228 -22.56 -2.16 -1.15
N PRO A 229 -22.18 -3.43 -0.85
CA PRO A 229 -20.94 -3.92 -0.18
C PRO A 229 -19.69 -3.97 -1.07
N GLN A 230 -18.48 -3.99 -0.47
CA GLN A 230 -17.20 -4.01 -1.19
C GLN A 230 -17.02 -5.26 -2.07
N THR A 231 -16.48 -5.07 -3.27
CA THR A 231 -15.84 -6.13 -4.07
C THR A 231 -14.44 -5.72 -4.50
N SER A 232 -13.41 -6.49 -4.15
CA SER A 232 -12.05 -6.25 -4.62
C SER A 232 -11.65 -7.20 -5.73
N PHE A 233 -11.18 -6.65 -6.85
CA PHE A 233 -10.61 -7.42 -7.97
C PHE A 233 -9.09 -7.34 -7.94
N VAL A 234 -8.43 -8.46 -7.61
CA VAL A 234 -6.97 -8.50 -7.49
C VAL A 234 -6.35 -9.11 -8.74
N VAL A 235 -5.58 -8.29 -9.46
CA VAL A 235 -4.87 -8.68 -10.69
C VAL A 235 -3.37 -8.67 -10.40
N ASP A 236 -2.69 -9.71 -10.89
CA ASP A 236 -1.26 -9.93 -10.66
C ASP A 236 -0.59 -10.45 -11.94
N ASP A 237 0.75 -10.43 -11.98
CA ASP A 237 1.57 -11.05 -13.03
C ASP A 237 1.07 -10.75 -14.46
N THR A 238 0.77 -9.47 -14.73
CA THR A 238 0.27 -9.04 -16.04
C THR A 238 1.43 -8.89 -17.02
N ALA A 239 1.39 -9.65 -18.11
CA ALA A 239 2.41 -9.66 -19.15
C ALA A 239 1.77 -9.59 -20.54
N LEU A 240 2.36 -8.78 -21.41
CA LEU A 240 2.12 -8.82 -22.85
C LEU A 240 3.31 -9.48 -23.53
N THR A 241 3.12 -10.70 -24.01
CA THR A 241 4.16 -11.45 -24.71
C THR A 241 3.97 -11.28 -26.21
N THR A 242 5.05 -11.01 -26.93
CA THR A 242 5.06 -10.95 -28.41
C THR A 242 6.06 -11.95 -28.95
N GLY A 243 5.72 -12.66 -30.02
CA GLY A 243 6.55 -13.71 -30.62
C GLY A 243 6.19 -14.05 -32.05
#